data_AF-A0A9P0Q2N8-F1
#
_entry.id   AF-A0A9P0Q2N8-F1
#
_cell.length_a   1.000
_cell.length_b   1.000
_cell.length_c   1.000
_cell.angle_alpha   90.00
_cell.angle_beta   90.00
_cell.angle_gamma   90.00
#
_symmetry.space_group_name_H-M   'P 1'
#
loop_
_entity.id
_entity.type
_entity.pdbx_description
1 polymer ?
#
loop_
_entity_poly.entity_id
_entity_poly.type
_entity_poly.pdbx_seq_one_letter_code
_entity_poly.pdbx_strand_id
1 'polypeptide(L)' 'MYVFVQWVDCIGNEAVRDIDPITVYNRYRVCHAHFTVEDNYGNNRLRKDAVPSLNLPDQQISKATDEILV' A
#
# COMPACT_ATOMS: atom_id res chain seq x y z
N MET A 1 3.61 13.60 -2.76
CA MET A 1 4.45 12.49 -3.23
C MET A 1 4.52 11.30 -2.26
N TYR A 2 4.22 11.44 -0.97
CA TYR A 2 4.35 10.36 0.02
C TYR A 2 3.41 9.15 -0.16
N VAL A 3 2.18 9.39 -0.63
CA VAL A 3 1.15 8.33 -0.75
C VAL A 3 1.52 7.25 -1.75
N PHE A 4 2.21 7.59 -2.85
CA PHE A 4 2.65 6.61 -3.84
C PHE A 4 3.60 5.57 -3.25
N VAL A 5 4.58 6.01 -2.46
CA VAL A 5 5.55 5.12 -1.81
C VAL A 5 4.83 4.20 -0.82
N GLN A 6 3.90 4.75 -0.03
CA GLN A 6 3.09 3.97 0.91
C GLN A 6 2.27 2.90 0.21
N TRP A 7 1.69 3.20 -0.96
CA TRP A 7 0.97 2.21 -1.75
C TRP A 7 1.90 1.09 -2.23
N VAL A 8 3.07 1.43 -2.77
CA VAL A 8 4.06 0.43 -3.25
C VAL A 8 4.52 -0.48 -2.10
N ASP A 9 4.67 0.07 -0.90
CA ASP A 9 5.11 -0.70 0.27
C ASP A 9 4.02 -1.58 0.87
N CYS A 10 2.77 -1.10 0.95
CA CYS A 10 1.71 -1.83 1.60
C CYS A 10 1.10 -2.94 0.72
N ILE A 11 1.18 -2.85 -0.61
CA ILE A 11 0.67 -3.90 -1.50
C ILE A 11 1.50 -5.19 -1.45
N GLY A 12 2.72 -5.15 -0.88
CA GLY A 12 3.56 -6.33 -0.67
C GLY A 12 4.02 -7.03 -1.96
N ASN A 13 3.98 -6.37 -3.11
CA ASN A 13 4.43 -6.93 -4.39
C ASN A 13 5.84 -6.44 -4.71
N GLU A 14 6.85 -7.24 -4.38
CA GLU A 14 8.26 -6.90 -4.58
C GLU A 14 8.60 -6.59 -6.04
N ALA A 15 7.96 -7.27 -7.00
CA ALA A 15 8.20 -7.04 -8.42
C ALA A 15 7.83 -5.61 -8.87
N VAL A 16 6.94 -4.92 -8.15
CA VAL A 16 6.56 -3.53 -8.46
C VAL A 16 7.66 -2.55 -8.03
N ARG A 17 8.49 -2.91 -7.03
CA ARG A 17 9.57 -2.03 -6.53
C ARG A 17 10.69 -1.84 -7.53
N ASP A 18 10.92 -2.82 -8.40
CA ASP A 18 11.97 -2.80 -9.41
C ASP A 18 11.54 -2.14 -10.74
N ILE A 19 10.25 -1.77 -10.86
CA ILE A 19 9.71 -1.12 -12.06
C ILE A 19 9.87 0.40 -11.94
N ASP A 20 10.17 1.06 -13.06
CA ASP A 20 10.17 2.53 -13.16
C ASP A 20 8.89 3.15 -12.54
N PRO A 21 9.01 4.11 -11.60
CA PRO A 21 7.86 4.66 -10.87
C PRO A 21 6.78 5.29 -11.76
N ILE A 22 7.19 5.91 -12.89
CA ILE A 22 6.24 6.52 -13.84
C ILE A 22 5.42 5.42 -14.52
N THR A 23 6.06 4.29 -14.86
CA THR A 23 5.41 3.11 -15.40
C THR A 23 4.43 2.51 -14.40
N VAL A 24 4.82 2.38 -13.12
CA VAL A 24 3.93 1.89 -12.05
C VAL A 24 2.70 2.79 -11.94
N TYR A 25 2.91 4.10 -11.77
CA TYR A 25 1.84 5.08 -11.65
C TYR A 25 0.85 5.03 -12.82
N ASN A 26 1.34 4.94 -14.05
CA ASN A 26 0.50 4.98 -15.23
C ASN A 26 -0.24 3.67 -15.49
N ARG A 27 0.36 2.51 -15.22
CA ARG A 27 -0.15 1.20 -15.67
C ARG A 27 -0.78 0.33 -14.59
N TYR A 28 -0.43 0.52 -13.33
CA TYR A 28 -0.90 -0.34 -12.24
C TYR A 28 -2.03 0.33 -11.46
N ARG A 29 -2.99 -0.47 -11.01
CA ARG A 29 -4.16 -0.01 -10.25
C ARG A 29 -4.39 -0.91 -9.04
N VAL A 30 -4.88 -0.32 -7.96
CA VAL A 30 -5.34 -1.05 -6.77
C VAL A 30 -6.87 -1.02 -6.77
N CYS A 31 -7.48 -2.17 -6.56
CA CYS A 31 -8.93 -2.30 -6.55
C CYS A 31 -9.56 -1.60 -5.34
N HIS A 32 -10.81 -1.15 -5.47
CA HIS A 32 -11.53 -0.45 -4.40
C HIS A 32 -11.70 -1.31 -3.13
N ALA A 33 -11.69 -2.64 -3.26
CA ALA A 33 -11.75 -3.60 -2.16
C ALA A 33 -10.60 -3.49 -1.13
N HIS A 34 -9.55 -2.72 -1.44
CA HIS A 34 -8.42 -2.48 -0.51
C HIS A 34 -8.54 -1.17 0.29
N PHE A 35 -9.64 -0.42 0.13
CA PHE A 35 -9.90 0.85 0.80
C PHE A 35 -11.19 0.78 1.60
N THR A 36 -11.27 1.55 2.68
CA THR A 36 -12.50 1.66 3.46
C THR A 36 -13.46 2.68 2.82
N VAL A 37 -14.68 2.80 3.36
CA VAL A 37 -15.65 3.80 2.86
C VAL A 37 -15.18 5.22 3.22
N GLU A 38 -14.51 5.37 4.36
CA GLU A 38 -13.96 6.63 4.89
C GLU A 38 -12.80 7.18 4.05
N ASP A 39 -12.15 6.31 3.26
CA ASP A 39 -11.09 6.68 2.32
C ASP A 39 -11.60 7.40 1.07
N ASN A 40 -12.92 7.52 0.88
CA ASN A 40 -13.53 8.28 -0.23
C ASN A 40 -14.09 9.63 0.21
N TYR A 41 -14.20 10.56 -0.74
CA TYR A 41 -14.88 11.85 -0.52
C TYR A 41 -16.43 11.75 -0.50
N GLY A 42 -17.00 10.57 -0.24
CA GLY A 42 -18.45 10.31 -0.40
C GLY A 42 -18.90 10.19 -1.86
N ASN A 43 -17.97 10.06 -2.79
CA ASN A 43 -18.18 9.71 -4.20
C ASN A 43 -17.21 8.56 -4.57
N ASN A 44 -17.16 8.14 -5.84
CA ASN A 44 -16.25 7.08 -6.29
C ASN A 44 -14.79 7.56 -6.46
N ARG A 45 -14.35 8.58 -5.69
CA ARG A 45 -13.00 9.14 -5.73
C ARG A 45 -12.34 9.08 -4.35
N LEU A 46 -11.22 8.35 -4.32
CA LEU A 46 -10.36 8.26 -3.15
C LEU A 46 -9.84 9.63 -2.72
N ARG A 47 -9.66 9.77 -1.41
CA ARG A 47 -9.00 10.92 -0.82
C ARG A 47 -7.55 11.01 -1.27
N LYS A 48 -7.01 12.23 -1.33
CA LYS A 48 -5.62 12.46 -1.76
C LYS A 48 -4.58 11.78 -0.86
N ASP A 49 -4.98 11.43 0.36
CA ASP A 49 -4.21 10.82 1.44
C ASP A 49 -4.61 9.37 1.71
N ALA A 50 -5.57 8.80 0.97
CA ALA A 50 -6.00 7.41 1.14
C ALA A 50 -4.87 6.43 0.80
N VAL A 51 -4.69 5.42 1.65
CA VAL A 51 -3.71 4.34 1.49
C VAL A 51 -4.44 3.00 1.61
N PRO A 52 -4.14 2.00 0.76
CA PRO A 52 -4.71 0.67 0.89
C PRO A 52 -4.45 0.13 2.29
N SER A 53 -5.49 -0.40 2.94
CA SER A 53 -5.42 -0.92 4.31
C SER A 53 -6.20 -2.21 4.49
N LEU A 54 -7.11 -2.55 3.56
CA LEU A 54 -7.92 -3.77 3.62
C LEU A 54 -7.36 -4.85 2.70
N ASN A 55 -7.51 -6.11 3.11
CA ASN A 55 -7.19 -7.30 2.31
C ASN A 55 -5.78 -7.26 1.69
N LEU A 56 -4.82 -6.69 2.41
CA LEU A 56 -3.43 -6.68 2.00
C LEU A 56 -2.82 -8.05 2.29
N PRO A 57 -1.80 -8.48 1.51
CA PRO A 57 -1.03 -9.65 1.89
C PRO A 57 -0.46 -9.43 3.28
N ASP A 58 -0.40 -10.49 4.10
CA ASP A 58 0.27 -10.43 5.38
C ASP A 58 1.67 -9.88 5.14
N GLN A 59 1.95 -8.67 5.63
CA GLN A 59 3.31 -8.17 5.67
C GLN A 59 4.05 -9.23 6.44
N GLN A 60 4.96 -9.93 5.76
CA GLN A 60 5.93 -10.79 6.41
C GLN A 60 6.74 -9.84 7.32
N ILE A 61 6.24 -9.63 8.54
CA ILE A 61 6.99 -9.05 9.62
C ILE A 61 8.10 -10.06 9.79
N SER A 62 9.24 -9.80 9.15
CA SER A 62 10.49 -10.33 9.64
C SER A 62 10.51 -9.91 11.09
N LYS A 63 10.25 -10.86 11.99
CA LYS A 63 10.39 -10.66 13.42
C LYS A 63 11.85 -10.28 13.63
N ALA A 64 12.15 -8.98 13.57
CA ALA A 64 13.35 -8.42 14.14
C ALA A 64 13.15 -8.58 15.65
N THR A 65 13.65 -9.72 16.12
CA THR A 65 14.06 -10.03 17.49
C THR A 65 13.95 -8.85 18.46
N ASP A 66 12.91 -8.87 19.31
CA ASP A 66 13.10 -8.46 20.70
C ASP A 66 13.84 -9.61 21.40
N GLU A 67 15.15 -9.74 21.11
CA GLU A 67 16.08 -10.27 22.11
C GLU A 67 16.38 -9.13 23.08
N ILE A 68 15.56 -9.01 24.12
CA ILE A 68 16.06 -8.51 25.40
C ILE A 68 16.18 -9.71 26.31
N LEU A 69 17.44 -10.06 26.53
CA LEU A 69 17.99 -11.06 27.44
C LEU A 69 17.43 -10.93 28.86
N VAL A 70 17.15 -12.11 29.45
CA VAL A 70 17.21 -12.51 30.88
C VAL A 70 16.54 -11.59 31.91
#